data_AF-A0A2V5QZJ6-F1
#
_entry.id   AF-A0A2V5QZJ6-F1
#
_cell.length_a   1.000
_cell.length_b   1.000
_cell.length_c   1.000
_cell.angle_alpha   90.00
_cell.angle_beta   90.00
_cell.angle_gamma   90.00
#
_symmetry.space_group_name_H-M   'P 1'
#
loop_
_entity.id
_entity.type
_entity.pdbx_description
1 polymer ?
#
loop_
_entity_poly.entity_id
_entity_poly.type
_entity_poly.pdbx_seq_one_letter_code
_entity_poly.pdbx_strand_id
1 'polypeptide(L)'
;MPDEFRRFVIGLIFVLANAFSASAFADEGMWLFNALPLKQLKEKYQVEPTPQWLEHLQKATVRFNSGGSGSFVSANGLVITNHHVGADCLQKFGDEQHNYLRDGFYAKTQADEKKCVDLELNVLISIEDVTARVNSAVKPGMSSDAAAGARRNAIAQIEEESKEKTRLRSDVVTLYQGGTYHLYRYKRYDDVRLVFAPEQQMAFFGGDPDNFEYPRYDLDICLFRVYENGRPAKIDNFLKFNPRGPNDGELTFVSGSPGKTDRQLTLDELADMRDRYLPYVLRMFNRREVLEMSYSARSFETREQRLRDAIARDPKFKSAISAYDRIKDALTEIAKNAPLYNYLEQERPITIGYRGPRALSGNLFKYARLLMRAVGERAKPNGERIPQFRDSARESLELDLFSTEPIYDDYEILRLTDSLTDFASQFGADNPLVQKILAGKSPHARAVDLVTRTKLKDVAVRKELYAKDAAALQAAHDPMIDLARMIDGPAREARKIYDAQEEIKKQAYSEIAKARFAIEGASNYPDATFTLRLSYGTVRGYEQDGKQIPAFTDFAGLYQRFT
;
A
#
# COMPACT_ATOMS: atom_id res chain seq x y z
N MET A 1 9.77 47.28 30.07
CA MET A 1 9.39 47.58 28.67
C MET A 1 7.90 47.32 28.52
N PRO A 2 7.15 48.15 27.78
CA PRO A 2 5.71 47.92 27.56
C PRO A 2 5.47 46.64 26.75
N ASP A 3 4.35 45.95 27.00
CA ASP A 3 4.04 44.67 26.33
C ASP A 3 3.91 44.78 24.81
N GLU A 4 3.58 45.95 24.27
CA GLU A 4 3.57 46.19 22.82
C GLU A 4 4.96 46.03 22.20
N PHE A 5 6.02 46.49 22.87
CA PHE A 5 7.40 46.29 22.39
C PHE A 5 7.78 44.81 22.42
N ARG A 6 7.28 44.05 23.42
CA ARG A 6 7.50 42.61 23.52
C ARG A 6 6.76 41.85 22.41
N ARG A 7 5.52 42.24 22.10
CA ARG A 7 4.74 41.69 20.97
C ARG A 7 5.36 42.04 19.61
N PHE A 8 5.87 43.26 19.44
CA PHE A 8 6.54 43.69 18.22
C PHE A 8 7.85 42.92 17.99
N VAL A 9 8.67 42.73 19.04
CA VAL A 9 9.91 41.93 18.95
C VAL A 9 9.61 40.44 18.71
N ILE A 10 8.61 39.85 19.36
CA ILE A 10 8.19 38.46 19.11
C ILE A 10 7.66 38.29 17.67
N GLY A 11 6.86 39.25 17.18
CA GLY A 11 6.38 39.27 15.80
C GLY A 11 7.51 39.39 14.77
N LEU A 12 8.50 40.26 15.02
CA LEU A 12 9.67 40.42 14.16
C LEU A 12 10.54 39.15 14.12
N ILE A 13 10.70 38.47 15.27
CA ILE A 13 11.37 37.16 15.34
C ILE A 13 10.59 36.09 14.55
N PHE A 14 9.26 36.07 14.62
CA PHE A 14 8.43 35.14 13.86
C PHE A 14 8.49 35.38 12.33
N VAL A 15 8.54 36.64 11.90
CA VAL A 15 8.69 37.00 10.48
C VAL A 15 10.11 36.69 9.96
N LEU A 16 11.14 36.93 10.77
CA LEU A 16 12.53 36.56 10.41
C LEU A 16 12.76 35.04 10.43
N ALA A 17 12.07 34.28 11.29
CA ALA A 17 12.14 32.82 11.30
C ALA A 17 11.53 32.19 10.03
N ASN A 18 10.47 32.78 9.48
CA ASN A 18 9.87 32.34 8.21
C ASN A 18 10.67 32.75 6.97
N ALA A 19 11.60 33.71 7.09
CA ALA A 19 12.46 34.14 5.98
C ALA A 19 13.62 33.16 5.68
N PHE A 20 13.83 32.14 6.51
CA PHE A 20 14.85 31.10 6.34
C PHE A 20 14.30 29.71 6.00
N SER A 21 13.07 29.64 5.47
CA SER A 21 12.57 28.48 4.74
C SER A 21 13.31 28.32 3.40
N ALA A 22 14.59 27.96 3.47
CA ALA A 22 15.42 27.65 2.32
C ALA A 22 14.86 26.40 1.63
N SER A 23 14.25 26.61 0.45
CA SER A 23 13.67 25.55 -0.37
C SER A 23 14.60 24.35 -0.48
N ALA A 24 14.08 23.15 -0.19
CA ALA A 24 14.87 21.93 -0.13
C ALA A 24 15.25 21.45 -1.55
N PHE A 25 16.35 21.97 -2.07
CA PHE A 25 17.05 21.39 -3.22
C PHE A 25 18.06 20.36 -2.74
N ALA A 26 17.96 19.12 -3.22
CA ALA A 26 19.04 18.17 -3.15
C ALA A 26 20.13 18.57 -4.17
N ASP A 27 21.41 18.39 -3.81
CA ASP A 27 22.50 18.72 -4.72
C ASP A 27 22.54 17.72 -5.88
N GLU A 28 22.43 18.23 -7.10
CA GLU A 28 22.44 17.39 -8.29
C GLU A 28 23.84 16.83 -8.56
N GLY A 29 23.94 15.51 -8.67
CA GLY A 29 25.11 14.84 -9.20
C GLY A 29 25.22 13.37 -8.81
N MET A 30 25.85 12.58 -9.67
CA MET A 30 26.28 11.21 -9.38
C MET A 30 27.75 11.11 -9.79
N TRP A 31 28.62 11.41 -8.83
CA TRP A 31 30.05 11.68 -9.08
C TRP A 31 30.87 10.39 -9.11
N LEU A 32 31.88 10.35 -9.99
CA LEU A 32 32.81 9.21 -10.05
C LEU A 32 33.80 9.28 -8.88
N PHE A 33 34.20 8.13 -8.34
CA PHE A 33 35.20 8.04 -7.27
C PHE A 33 36.55 8.68 -7.62
N ASN A 34 36.92 8.68 -8.90
CA ASN A 34 38.14 9.34 -9.41
C ASN A 34 37.93 10.81 -9.85
N ALA A 35 36.73 11.38 -9.68
CA ALA A 35 36.38 12.73 -10.11
C ALA A 35 35.34 13.40 -9.18
N LEU A 36 35.57 13.37 -7.85
CA LEU A 36 34.69 14.05 -6.90
C LEU A 36 34.76 15.59 -7.03
N PRO A 37 33.67 16.30 -6.71
CA PRO A 37 33.57 17.75 -6.77
C PRO A 37 34.20 18.40 -5.51
N LEU A 38 35.49 18.16 -5.29
CA LEU A 38 36.20 18.56 -4.05
C LEU A 38 36.10 20.06 -3.76
N LYS A 39 36.10 20.89 -4.81
CA LYS A 39 35.92 22.34 -4.68
C LYS A 39 34.54 22.69 -4.11
N GLN A 40 33.47 22.16 -4.70
CA GLN A 40 32.10 22.40 -4.22
C GLN A 40 31.89 21.87 -2.80
N LEU A 41 32.45 20.69 -2.47
CA LEU A 41 32.36 20.12 -1.12
C LEU A 41 33.05 21.02 -0.07
N LYS A 42 34.22 21.56 -0.39
CA LYS A 42 34.93 22.52 0.47
C LYS A 42 34.17 23.83 0.62
N GLU A 43 33.72 24.43 -0.49
CA GLU A 43 33.08 25.75 -0.49
C GLU A 43 31.69 25.74 0.17
N LYS A 44 30.89 24.70 -0.04
CA LYS A 44 29.52 24.61 0.47
C LYS A 44 29.39 23.92 1.81
N TYR A 45 30.15 22.85 2.03
CA TYR A 45 30.00 21.98 3.20
C TYR A 45 31.23 21.98 4.13
N GLN A 46 32.30 22.69 3.77
CA GLN A 46 33.55 22.77 4.56
C GLN A 46 34.20 21.39 4.79
N VAL A 47 33.96 20.44 3.88
CA VAL A 47 34.49 19.07 3.92
C VAL A 47 35.43 18.82 2.75
N GLU A 48 36.62 18.29 3.06
CA GLU A 48 37.64 17.90 2.09
C GLU A 48 37.93 16.40 2.23
N PRO A 49 37.27 15.53 1.44
CA PRO A 49 37.50 14.09 1.47
C PRO A 49 38.97 13.74 1.16
N THR A 50 39.62 12.99 2.05
CA THR A 50 40.99 12.52 1.82
C THR A 50 41.02 11.33 0.86
N PRO A 51 42.13 11.09 0.15
CA PRO A 51 42.28 9.90 -0.70
C PRO A 51 42.03 8.59 0.05
N GLN A 52 42.48 8.50 1.31
CA GLN A 52 42.29 7.33 2.16
C GLN A 52 40.81 7.14 2.56
N TRP A 53 40.07 8.22 2.81
CA TRP A 53 38.63 8.16 3.09
C TRP A 53 37.85 7.71 1.86
N LEU A 54 38.21 8.21 0.68
CA LEU A 54 37.62 7.80 -0.59
C LEU A 54 37.90 6.33 -0.92
N GLU A 55 39.14 5.89 -0.75
CA GLU A 55 39.52 4.48 -0.92
C GLU A 55 38.76 3.57 0.06
N HIS A 56 38.62 3.99 1.31
CA HIS A 56 37.87 3.25 2.32
C HIS A 56 36.39 3.11 1.93
N LEU A 57 35.72 4.20 1.56
CA LEU A 57 34.32 4.17 1.13
C LEU A 57 34.14 3.35 -0.16
N GLN A 58 35.04 3.50 -1.13
CA GLN A 58 35.01 2.73 -2.39
C GLN A 58 35.11 1.23 -2.14
N LYS A 59 36.08 0.79 -1.33
CA LYS A 59 36.35 -0.62 -1.05
C LYS A 59 35.40 -1.24 -0.02
N ALA A 60 34.72 -0.42 0.77
CA ALA A 60 33.62 -0.86 1.62
C ALA A 60 32.29 -1.01 0.86
N THR A 61 32.13 -0.38 -0.31
CA THR A 61 30.91 -0.43 -1.13
C THR A 61 30.89 -1.66 -2.04
N VAL A 62 29.70 -2.25 -2.20
CA VAL A 62 29.49 -3.53 -2.89
C VAL A 62 28.34 -3.42 -3.90
N ARG A 63 28.54 -3.93 -5.13
CA ARG A 63 27.52 -4.07 -6.19
C ARG A 63 27.00 -5.51 -6.24
N PHE A 64 25.68 -5.68 -6.17
CA PHE A 64 24.98 -6.96 -6.36
C PHE A 64 24.71 -7.15 -7.86
N ASN A 65 24.96 -8.34 -8.42
CA ASN A 65 24.67 -8.62 -9.85
C ASN A 65 23.16 -8.72 -10.16
N SER A 66 22.34 -9.08 -9.17
CA SER A 66 20.88 -9.04 -9.24
C SER A 66 20.32 -7.61 -9.32
N GLY A 67 21.15 -6.59 -9.15
CA GLY A 67 20.76 -5.19 -8.98
C GLY A 67 20.82 -4.78 -7.51
N GLY A 68 21.04 -3.49 -7.26
CA GLY A 68 21.20 -2.94 -5.91
C GLY A 68 22.65 -2.78 -5.45
N SER A 69 22.79 -2.20 -4.26
CA SER A 69 24.08 -1.89 -3.63
C SER A 69 24.06 -2.27 -2.16
N GLY A 70 25.24 -2.50 -1.59
CA GLY A 70 25.41 -2.74 -0.17
C GLY A 70 26.78 -2.26 0.31
N SER A 71 27.09 -2.54 1.57
CA SER A 71 28.41 -2.26 2.13
C SER A 71 28.88 -3.33 3.10
N PHE A 72 30.19 -3.55 3.18
CA PHE A 72 30.78 -4.32 4.27
C PHE A 72 30.60 -3.55 5.58
N VAL A 73 30.15 -4.27 6.61
CA VAL A 73 29.94 -3.74 7.98
C VAL A 73 30.76 -4.49 9.03
N SER A 74 31.71 -5.32 8.59
CA SER A 74 32.61 -6.08 9.48
C SER A 74 33.89 -6.53 8.78
N ALA A 75 34.92 -6.84 9.58
CA ALA A 75 36.16 -7.46 9.10
C ALA A 75 36.04 -8.96 8.73
N ASN A 76 34.87 -9.58 8.95
CA ASN A 76 34.60 -11.00 8.64
C ASN A 76 33.53 -11.18 7.55
N GLY A 77 33.52 -10.27 6.57
CA GLY A 77 32.76 -10.41 5.32
C GLY A 77 31.26 -10.14 5.42
N LEU A 78 30.73 -9.70 6.57
CA LEU A 78 29.31 -9.31 6.70
C LEU A 78 29.03 -8.07 5.83
N VAL A 79 28.00 -8.16 5.00
CA VAL A 79 27.50 -7.14 4.07
C VAL A 79 26.07 -6.78 4.47
N ILE A 80 25.74 -5.48 4.50
CA ILE A 80 24.37 -4.97 4.60
C ILE A 80 23.88 -4.50 3.22
N THR A 81 22.62 -4.78 2.91
CA THR A 81 21.87 -4.25 1.77
C THR A 81 20.38 -4.19 2.14
N ASN A 82 19.49 -3.95 1.18
CA ASN A 82 18.04 -3.98 1.37
C ASN A 82 17.46 -5.40 1.30
N HIS A 83 16.31 -5.63 1.93
CA HIS A 83 15.55 -6.88 1.82
C HIS A 83 15.12 -7.14 0.37
N HIS A 84 14.64 -6.12 -0.36
CA HIS A 84 14.23 -6.30 -1.75
C HIS A 84 15.38 -6.75 -2.68
N VAL A 85 16.63 -6.38 -2.37
CA VAL A 85 17.83 -6.87 -3.09
C VAL A 85 18.10 -8.35 -2.80
N GLY A 86 17.77 -8.81 -1.59
CA GLY A 86 17.90 -10.22 -1.19
C GLY A 86 16.67 -11.09 -1.46
N ALA A 87 15.54 -10.51 -1.86
CA ALA A 87 14.25 -11.19 -2.01
C ALA A 87 14.29 -12.36 -3.01
N ASP A 88 15.07 -12.23 -4.08
CA ASP A 88 15.29 -13.29 -5.06
C ASP A 88 16.02 -14.52 -4.46
N CYS A 89 17.03 -14.32 -3.59
CA CYS A 89 17.62 -15.44 -2.84
C CYS A 89 16.60 -16.09 -1.89
N LEU A 90 15.78 -15.29 -1.20
CA LEU A 90 14.76 -15.80 -0.27
C LEU A 90 13.71 -16.63 -0.99
N GLN A 91 13.26 -16.20 -2.17
CA GLN A 91 12.36 -16.96 -3.05
C GLN A 91 13.01 -18.27 -3.51
N LYS A 92 14.27 -18.22 -3.98
CA LYS A 92 15.02 -19.41 -4.44
C LYS A 92 15.36 -20.41 -3.34
N PHE A 93 15.37 -19.99 -2.07
CA PHE A 93 15.49 -20.89 -0.93
C PHE A 93 14.17 -21.54 -0.51
N GLY A 94 13.03 -21.05 -1.02
CA GLY A 94 11.71 -21.56 -0.69
C GLY A 94 11.47 -22.96 -1.24
N ASP A 95 10.63 -23.70 -0.52
CA ASP A 95 10.14 -25.04 -0.90
C ASP A 95 8.65 -25.16 -0.54
N GLU A 96 8.05 -26.35 -0.68
CA GLU A 96 6.63 -26.57 -0.37
C GLU A 96 6.28 -26.34 1.12
N GLN A 97 7.26 -26.37 2.02
CA GLN A 97 7.10 -26.27 3.46
C GLN A 97 7.58 -24.92 4.03
N HIS A 98 8.55 -24.27 3.37
CA HIS A 98 9.20 -23.05 3.86
C HIS A 98 9.10 -21.90 2.86
N ASN A 99 8.56 -20.75 3.29
CA ASN A 99 8.54 -19.53 2.49
C ASN A 99 9.43 -18.47 3.17
N TYR A 100 10.74 -18.54 2.93
CA TYR A 100 11.72 -17.62 3.53
C TYR A 100 11.52 -16.15 3.14
N LEU A 101 10.81 -15.85 2.04
CA LEU A 101 10.42 -14.48 1.75
C LEU A 101 9.39 -14.00 2.79
N ARG A 102 8.28 -14.74 2.94
CA ARG A 102 7.22 -14.42 3.91
C ARG A 102 7.73 -14.44 5.35
N ASP A 103 8.39 -15.52 5.73
CA ASP A 103 8.75 -15.87 7.11
C ASP A 103 10.14 -15.35 7.55
N GLY A 104 10.86 -14.67 6.65
CA GLY A 104 12.23 -14.23 6.89
C GLY A 104 13.23 -15.37 7.01
N PHE A 105 14.43 -15.04 7.48
CA PHE A 105 15.52 -15.98 7.69
C PHE A 105 16.52 -15.45 8.72
N TYR A 106 17.02 -16.33 9.60
CA TYR A 106 18.08 -15.98 10.55
C TYR A 106 19.03 -17.16 10.79
N ALA A 107 20.30 -17.00 10.39
CA ALA A 107 21.38 -17.90 10.71
C ALA A 107 21.96 -17.60 12.10
N LYS A 108 21.76 -18.51 13.06
CA LYS A 108 22.31 -18.40 14.43
C LYS A 108 23.83 -18.53 14.44
N THR A 109 24.38 -19.34 13.54
CA THR A 109 25.81 -19.59 13.38
C THR A 109 26.22 -19.51 11.91
N GLN A 110 27.53 -19.40 11.65
CA GLN A 110 28.07 -19.41 10.28
C GLN A 110 27.81 -20.71 9.51
N ALA A 111 27.51 -21.82 10.20
CA ALA A 111 27.13 -23.07 9.58
C ALA A 111 25.68 -23.07 9.06
N ASP A 112 24.82 -22.21 9.62
CA ASP A 112 23.42 -22.07 9.21
C ASP A 112 23.23 -21.11 8.02
N GLU A 113 24.26 -20.32 7.68
CA GLU A 113 24.22 -19.31 6.60
C GLU A 113 24.01 -19.96 5.21
N LYS A 114 22.89 -19.68 4.55
CA LYS A 114 22.51 -20.32 3.27
C LYS A 114 23.18 -19.64 2.07
N LYS A 115 23.93 -20.41 1.26
CA LYS A 115 24.55 -19.91 0.02
C LYS A 115 23.51 -19.59 -1.06
N CYS A 116 23.51 -18.36 -1.57
CA CYS A 116 22.77 -17.98 -2.78
C CYS A 116 23.41 -18.64 -4.03
N VAL A 117 22.58 -19.14 -4.94
CA VAL A 117 23.05 -19.98 -6.06
C VAL A 117 23.64 -19.19 -7.24
N ASP A 118 23.15 -17.98 -7.49
CA ASP A 118 23.52 -17.13 -8.64
C ASP A 118 23.80 -15.66 -8.27
N LEU A 119 23.99 -15.38 -6.98
CA LEU A 119 24.40 -14.07 -6.46
C LEU A 119 25.93 -13.95 -6.42
N GLU A 120 26.45 -12.86 -6.99
CA GLU A 120 27.83 -12.41 -6.82
C GLU A 120 27.90 -10.97 -6.32
N LEU A 121 28.92 -10.69 -5.52
CA LEU A 121 29.21 -9.38 -4.96
C LEU A 121 30.51 -8.82 -5.57
N ASN A 122 30.42 -7.62 -6.14
CA ASN A 122 31.52 -6.97 -6.85
C ASN A 122 31.96 -5.70 -6.10
N VAL A 123 33.25 -5.62 -5.79
CA VAL A 123 33.87 -4.50 -5.05
C VAL A 123 34.84 -3.76 -5.96
N LEU A 124 34.64 -2.45 -6.12
CA LEU A 124 35.48 -1.65 -7.02
C LEU A 124 36.89 -1.45 -6.44
N ILE A 125 37.90 -1.92 -7.17
CA ILE A 125 39.32 -1.84 -6.78
C ILE A 125 40.00 -0.64 -7.45
N SER A 126 39.81 -0.43 -8.75
CA SER A 126 40.38 0.71 -9.48
C SER A 126 39.60 1.08 -10.73
N ILE A 127 39.81 2.34 -11.16
CA ILE A 127 39.29 2.94 -12.39
C ILE A 127 40.49 3.43 -13.21
N GLU A 128 40.51 3.18 -14.51
CA GLU A 128 41.54 3.64 -15.44
C GLU A 128 40.89 4.24 -16.69
N ASP A 129 41.33 5.42 -17.13
CA ASP A 129 40.83 6.02 -18.38
C ASP A 129 41.47 5.31 -19.58
N VAL A 130 40.63 4.71 -20.44
CA VAL A 130 41.02 4.00 -21.66
C VAL A 130 40.45 4.66 -22.93
N THR A 131 39.90 5.88 -22.80
CA THR A 131 39.22 6.63 -23.87
C THR A 131 40.05 6.73 -25.13
N ALA A 132 41.34 7.09 -25.01
CA ALA A 132 42.24 7.21 -26.15
C ALA A 132 42.40 5.88 -26.91
N ARG A 133 42.49 4.75 -26.18
CA ARG A 133 42.64 3.42 -26.77
C ARG A 133 41.37 2.98 -27.50
N VAL A 134 40.20 3.13 -26.88
CA VAL A 134 38.90 2.80 -27.50
C VAL A 134 38.65 3.65 -28.75
N ASN A 135 38.89 4.97 -28.67
CA ASN A 135 38.68 5.88 -29.79
C ASN A 135 39.66 5.63 -30.95
N SER A 136 40.91 5.23 -30.68
CA SER A 136 41.90 4.93 -31.72
C SER A 136 41.52 3.77 -32.66
N ALA A 137 40.61 2.89 -32.23
CA ALA A 137 40.11 1.79 -33.05
C ALA A 137 39.14 2.27 -34.16
N VAL A 138 38.51 3.43 -33.98
CA VAL A 138 37.53 3.99 -34.94
C VAL A 138 38.25 4.93 -35.90
N LYS A 139 38.31 4.55 -37.17
CA LYS A 139 38.97 5.34 -38.22
C LYS A 139 37.96 6.23 -38.96
N PRO A 140 38.36 7.43 -39.42
CA PRO A 140 37.53 8.24 -40.31
C PRO A 140 37.05 7.44 -41.52
N GLY A 141 35.78 7.63 -41.92
CA GLY A 141 35.18 6.94 -43.06
C GLY A 141 34.66 5.51 -42.78
N MET A 142 34.79 4.98 -41.56
CA MET A 142 34.07 3.75 -41.18
C MET A 142 32.55 3.96 -41.21
N SER A 143 31.80 2.95 -41.64
CA SER A 143 30.34 2.90 -41.43
C SER A 143 30.00 2.74 -39.93
N SER A 144 28.77 3.07 -39.55
CA SER A 144 28.30 2.95 -38.16
C SER A 144 28.53 1.54 -37.58
N ASP A 145 28.22 0.50 -38.35
CA ASP A 145 28.41 -0.91 -37.96
C ASP A 145 29.88 -1.27 -37.82
N ALA A 146 30.74 -0.81 -38.75
CA ALA A 146 32.18 -1.04 -38.69
C ALA A 146 32.81 -0.33 -37.47
N ALA A 147 32.40 0.90 -37.18
CA ALA A 147 32.83 1.66 -36.01
C ALA A 147 32.33 1.02 -34.70
N ALA A 148 31.10 0.50 -34.66
CA ALA A 148 30.57 -0.24 -33.52
C ALA A 148 31.26 -1.61 -33.32
N GLY A 149 31.63 -2.31 -34.39
CA GLY A 149 32.48 -3.50 -34.35
C GLY A 149 33.88 -3.19 -33.81
N ALA A 150 34.53 -2.15 -34.34
CA ALA A 150 35.87 -1.73 -33.91
C ALA A 150 35.92 -1.34 -32.42
N ARG A 151 34.94 -0.56 -31.93
CA ARG A 151 34.84 -0.23 -30.49
C ARG A 151 34.66 -1.48 -29.63
N ARG A 152 33.73 -2.39 -29.99
CA ARG A 152 33.51 -3.64 -29.24
C ARG A 152 34.76 -4.51 -29.16
N ASN A 153 35.50 -4.65 -30.27
CA ASN A 153 36.73 -5.43 -30.29
C ASN A 153 37.82 -4.79 -29.41
N ALA A 154 37.99 -3.47 -29.49
CA ALA A 154 38.96 -2.76 -28.66
C ALA A 154 38.63 -2.85 -27.16
N ILE A 155 37.34 -2.74 -26.81
CA ILE A 155 36.85 -2.93 -25.44
C ILE A 155 37.15 -4.35 -24.95
N ALA A 156 36.74 -5.38 -25.70
CA ALA A 156 36.96 -6.77 -25.30
C ALA A 156 38.45 -7.08 -25.07
N GLN A 157 39.34 -6.57 -25.93
CA GLN A 157 40.78 -6.73 -25.76
C GLN A 157 41.32 -6.04 -24.48
N ILE A 158 40.83 -4.84 -24.15
CA ILE A 158 41.19 -4.12 -22.91
C ILE A 158 40.76 -4.92 -21.68
N GLU A 159 39.54 -5.45 -21.69
CA GLU A 159 38.97 -6.25 -20.60
C GLU A 159 39.74 -7.57 -20.40
N GLU A 160 40.07 -8.26 -21.50
CA GLU A 160 40.84 -9.51 -21.51
C GLU A 160 42.25 -9.31 -20.96
N GLU A 161 43.04 -8.39 -21.51
CA GLU A 161 44.40 -8.08 -21.04
C GLU A 161 44.41 -7.67 -19.55
N SER A 162 43.42 -6.88 -19.13
CA SER A 162 43.26 -6.48 -17.73
C SER A 162 42.96 -7.66 -16.82
N LYS A 163 42.05 -8.56 -17.23
CA LYS A 163 41.67 -9.76 -16.49
C LYS A 163 42.81 -10.76 -16.40
N GLU A 164 43.60 -10.95 -17.45
CA GLU A 164 44.80 -11.80 -17.42
C GLU A 164 45.85 -11.26 -16.45
N LYS A 165 46.15 -9.96 -16.54
CA LYS A 165 47.17 -9.28 -15.73
C LYS A 165 46.81 -9.19 -14.24
N THR A 166 45.55 -8.89 -13.93
CA THR A 166 45.12 -8.56 -12.55
C THR A 166 44.31 -9.66 -11.87
N ARG A 167 43.75 -10.61 -12.64
CA ARG A 167 42.75 -11.60 -12.20
C ARG A 167 41.44 -10.99 -11.65
N LEU A 168 41.27 -9.67 -11.74
CA LEU A 168 40.04 -8.97 -11.38
C LEU A 168 39.04 -9.02 -12.54
N ARG A 169 37.74 -9.04 -12.21
CA ARG A 169 36.70 -8.77 -13.20
C ARG A 169 36.94 -7.37 -13.76
N SER A 170 36.94 -7.24 -15.08
CA SER A 170 37.37 -6.04 -15.80
C SER A 170 36.25 -5.67 -16.78
N ASP A 171 35.57 -4.56 -16.50
CA ASP A 171 34.42 -4.05 -17.29
C ASP A 171 34.80 -2.65 -17.81
N VAL A 172 34.77 -2.39 -19.13
CA VAL A 172 34.90 -1.02 -19.68
C VAL A 172 33.52 -0.37 -19.72
N VAL A 173 33.39 0.75 -19.00
CA VAL A 173 32.16 1.52 -18.87
C VAL A 173 32.23 2.73 -19.79
N THR A 174 31.26 2.82 -20.69
CA THR A 174 30.98 4.01 -21.52
C THR A 174 30.34 5.10 -20.66
N LEU A 175 30.93 6.29 -20.65
CA LEU A 175 30.48 7.45 -19.88
C LEU A 175 30.16 8.62 -20.82
N TYR A 176 29.29 9.54 -20.38
CA TYR A 176 28.87 10.73 -21.14
C TYR A 176 28.45 10.41 -22.59
N GLN A 177 27.57 9.41 -22.78
CA GLN A 177 27.08 8.93 -24.08
C GLN A 177 28.18 8.56 -25.10
N GLY A 178 29.37 8.14 -24.63
CA GLY A 178 30.52 7.81 -25.48
C GLY A 178 31.60 8.89 -25.53
N GLY A 179 31.46 9.97 -24.76
CA GLY A 179 32.49 10.99 -24.60
C GLY A 179 33.76 10.47 -23.91
N THR A 180 33.65 9.52 -22.97
CA THR A 180 34.78 8.81 -22.35
C THR A 180 34.50 7.34 -22.11
N TYR A 181 35.57 6.55 -21.94
CA TYR A 181 35.54 5.12 -21.65
C TYR A 181 36.53 4.82 -20.53
N HIS A 182 36.02 4.34 -19.39
CA HIS A 182 36.85 3.99 -18.23
C HIS A 182 36.80 2.47 -17.99
N LEU A 183 37.96 1.85 -17.79
CA LEU A 183 38.10 0.47 -17.35
C LEU A 183 37.93 0.39 -15.83
N TYR A 184 36.89 -0.32 -15.37
CA TYR A 184 36.64 -0.59 -13.96
C TYR A 184 37.10 -2.02 -13.62
N ARG A 185 37.86 -2.15 -12.53
CA ARG A 185 38.35 -3.46 -12.03
C ARG A 185 37.70 -3.81 -10.71
N TYR A 186 37.07 -4.98 -10.62
CA TYR A 186 36.32 -5.45 -9.46
C TYR A 186 36.92 -6.73 -8.86
N LYS A 187 37.00 -6.78 -7.52
CA LYS A 187 37.11 -8.06 -6.81
C LYS A 187 35.70 -8.66 -6.73
N ARG A 188 35.56 -9.89 -7.21
CA ARG A 188 34.31 -10.67 -7.26
C ARG A 188 34.29 -11.68 -6.11
N TYR A 189 33.16 -11.81 -5.45
CA TYR A 189 32.86 -12.88 -4.50
C TYR A 189 31.63 -13.65 -4.99
N ASP A 190 31.72 -14.97 -5.10
CA ASP A 190 30.67 -15.88 -5.61
C ASP A 190 30.34 -17.04 -4.64
N ASP A 191 30.89 -17.01 -3.43
CA ASP A 191 30.32 -17.67 -2.25
C ASP A 191 29.72 -16.60 -1.34
N VAL A 192 28.48 -16.22 -1.66
CA VAL A 192 27.69 -15.22 -0.93
C VAL A 192 26.57 -15.96 -0.21
N ARG A 193 26.49 -15.77 1.12
CA ARG A 193 25.54 -16.49 1.97
C ARG A 193 24.63 -15.52 2.70
N LEU A 194 23.34 -15.83 2.74
CA LEU A 194 22.37 -15.10 3.53
C LEU A 194 22.60 -15.38 5.02
N VAL A 195 22.55 -14.32 5.83
CA VAL A 195 22.74 -14.36 7.28
C VAL A 195 21.46 -13.97 8.00
N PHE A 196 20.81 -12.90 7.55
CA PHE A 196 19.58 -12.40 8.15
C PHE A 196 18.71 -11.68 7.11
N ALA A 197 17.42 -11.96 7.13
CA ALA A 197 16.37 -11.20 6.50
C ALA A 197 15.16 -11.19 7.44
N PRO A 198 14.54 -10.03 7.72
CA PRO A 198 13.27 -10.01 8.43
C PRO A 198 12.14 -10.57 7.58
N GLU A 199 10.99 -10.85 8.20
CA GLU A 199 9.75 -11.24 7.55
C GLU A 199 9.32 -10.19 6.51
N GLN A 200 8.79 -10.61 5.36
CA GLN A 200 8.30 -9.68 4.31
C GLN A 200 7.31 -8.64 4.86
N GLN A 201 6.50 -8.99 5.87
CA GLN A 201 5.58 -8.06 6.50
C GLN A 201 6.30 -6.88 7.18
N MET A 202 7.48 -7.08 7.76
CA MET A 202 8.28 -6.00 8.33
C MET A 202 9.19 -5.36 7.27
N ALA A 203 9.70 -6.15 6.32
CA ALA A 203 10.68 -5.72 5.33
C ALA A 203 10.10 -4.95 4.14
N PHE A 204 8.81 -5.16 3.84
CA PHE A 204 8.05 -4.50 2.78
C PHE A 204 6.69 -4.06 3.33
N PHE A 205 6.74 -3.44 4.50
CA PHE A 205 5.58 -3.13 5.32
C PHE A 205 4.64 -2.14 4.63
N GLY A 206 3.42 -2.61 4.37
CA GLY A 206 2.37 -1.89 3.65
C GLY A 206 2.28 -2.15 2.14
N GLY A 207 3.18 -2.96 1.58
CA GLY A 207 3.10 -3.45 0.20
C GLY A 207 3.36 -2.39 -0.87
N ASP A 208 2.80 -2.57 -2.06
CA ASP A 208 2.94 -1.63 -3.18
C ASP A 208 2.27 -0.24 -2.98
N PRO A 209 1.18 -0.09 -2.20
CA PRO A 209 0.74 1.23 -1.74
C PRO A 209 1.83 1.90 -0.90
N ASP A 210 2.50 1.13 -0.04
CA ASP A 210 3.81 1.49 0.49
C ASP A 210 4.94 1.32 -0.56
N ASN A 211 4.83 1.92 -1.76
CA ASN A 211 5.98 2.13 -2.64
C ASN A 211 6.07 3.58 -3.18
N PHE A 212 7.27 4.18 -3.15
CA PHE A 212 7.60 5.54 -3.63
C PHE A 212 7.05 6.83 -2.95
N GLU A 213 6.35 6.84 -1.79
CA GLU A 213 5.81 8.15 -1.25
C GLU A 213 5.66 8.38 0.30
N TYR A 214 6.55 9.22 0.90
CA TYR A 214 6.78 9.46 2.35
C TYR A 214 5.52 9.73 3.23
N PRO A 215 5.37 9.24 4.50
CA PRO A 215 6.33 8.57 5.42
C PRO A 215 6.22 7.04 5.55
N ARG A 216 7.37 6.35 5.62
CA ARG A 216 7.52 4.87 5.56
C ARG A 216 8.04 4.28 6.86
N TYR A 217 7.69 3.02 7.09
CA TYR A 217 7.85 2.34 8.38
C TYR A 217 8.39 0.90 8.25
N ASP A 218 8.93 0.52 7.10
CA ASP A 218 9.51 -0.81 6.90
C ASP A 218 10.97 -0.89 7.36
N LEU A 219 11.41 -2.12 7.63
CA LEU A 219 12.80 -2.45 7.88
C LEU A 219 13.36 -3.20 6.67
N ASP A 220 13.49 -2.50 5.54
CA ASP A 220 14.03 -3.03 4.28
C ASP A 220 15.55 -3.27 4.39
N ILE A 221 15.94 -4.31 5.14
CA ILE A 221 17.31 -4.72 5.42
C ILE A 221 17.55 -6.19 5.08
N CYS A 222 18.73 -6.51 4.56
CA CYS A 222 19.23 -7.86 4.44
C CYS A 222 20.71 -7.90 4.82
N LEU A 223 21.12 -8.95 5.51
CA LEU A 223 22.53 -9.22 5.83
C LEU A 223 23.01 -10.48 5.09
N PHE A 224 24.11 -10.32 4.38
CA PHE A 224 24.85 -11.39 3.72
C PHE A 224 26.25 -11.52 4.31
N ARG A 225 26.94 -12.62 4.02
CA ARG A 225 28.36 -12.78 4.25
C ARG A 225 29.06 -13.32 3.01
N VAL A 226 30.18 -12.71 2.64
CA VAL A 226 31.07 -13.24 1.60
C VAL A 226 32.07 -14.22 2.19
N TYR A 227 32.35 -15.28 1.43
CA TYR A 227 33.31 -16.32 1.74
C TYR A 227 34.39 -16.40 0.65
N GLU A 228 35.59 -16.78 1.07
CA GLU A 228 36.69 -17.17 0.17
C GLU A 228 37.22 -18.51 0.66
N ASN A 229 37.34 -19.49 -0.25
CA ASN A 229 37.80 -20.86 0.06
C ASN A 229 37.04 -21.51 1.24
N GLY A 230 35.72 -21.30 1.30
CA GLY A 230 34.85 -21.84 2.34
C GLY A 230 34.99 -21.20 3.72
N ARG A 231 35.73 -20.09 3.86
CA ARG A 231 35.88 -19.32 5.11
C ARG A 231 35.37 -17.88 4.93
N PRO A 232 34.82 -17.23 5.99
CA PRO A 232 34.47 -15.81 5.93
C PRO A 232 35.63 -14.95 5.42
N ALA A 233 35.40 -14.13 4.40
CA ALA A 233 36.46 -13.31 3.83
C ALA A 233 36.97 -12.29 4.86
N LYS A 234 38.25 -11.94 4.74
CA LYS A 234 38.87 -10.86 5.54
C LYS A 234 38.76 -9.55 4.79
N ILE A 235 38.16 -8.56 5.44
CA ILE A 235 37.84 -7.26 4.84
C ILE A 235 38.50 -6.16 5.66
N ASP A 236 39.41 -5.42 5.03
CA ASP A 236 40.11 -4.29 5.68
C ASP A 236 39.25 -3.01 5.70
N ASN A 237 38.42 -2.82 4.67
CA ASN A 237 37.57 -1.64 4.49
C ASN A 237 36.09 -2.00 4.70
N PHE A 238 35.56 -1.64 5.86
CA PHE A 238 34.15 -1.82 6.22
C PHE A 238 33.64 -0.60 6.99
N LEU A 239 32.38 -0.26 6.79
CA LEU A 239 31.72 0.86 7.46
C LEU A 239 31.37 0.48 8.91
N LYS A 240 31.39 1.47 9.80
CA LYS A 240 30.99 1.32 11.21
C LYS A 240 29.61 1.89 11.42
N PHE A 241 28.77 1.17 12.16
CA PHE A 241 27.44 1.64 12.53
C PHE A 241 27.53 2.83 13.50
N ASN A 242 26.78 3.91 13.23
CA ASN A 242 26.60 5.02 14.17
C ASN A 242 25.32 4.77 14.99
N PRO A 243 25.42 4.36 16.28
CA PRO A 243 24.26 4.00 17.08
C PRO A 243 23.39 5.20 17.48
N ARG A 244 23.81 6.44 17.19
CA ARG A 244 23.01 7.65 17.45
C ARG A 244 22.12 8.06 16.27
N GLY A 245 22.29 7.43 15.11
CA GLY A 245 21.66 7.88 13.86
C GLY A 245 22.24 9.20 13.34
N PRO A 246 21.74 9.69 12.19
CA PRO A 246 22.04 11.03 11.67
C PRO A 246 21.21 12.10 12.39
N ASN A 247 21.72 13.32 12.42
CA ASN A 247 21.02 14.50 12.90
C ASN A 247 20.36 15.26 11.74
N ASP A 248 19.37 16.12 12.03
CA ASP A 248 18.85 17.03 11.02
C ASP A 248 19.97 17.97 10.51
N GLY A 249 19.99 18.21 9.20
CA GLY A 249 21.04 18.96 8.52
C GLY A 249 22.41 18.27 8.38
N GLU A 250 22.59 17.01 8.83
CA GLU A 250 23.88 16.31 8.76
C GLU A 250 24.26 15.92 7.32
N LEU A 251 25.50 16.25 6.91
CA LEU A 251 26.01 15.91 5.58
C LEU A 251 26.13 14.38 5.43
N THR A 252 25.32 13.82 4.55
CA THR A 252 25.28 12.38 4.27
C THR A 252 25.84 12.09 2.87
N PHE A 253 26.74 11.11 2.77
CA PHE A 253 27.23 10.59 1.50
C PHE A 253 26.59 9.22 1.21
N VAL A 254 26.00 9.06 0.02
CA VAL A 254 25.50 7.77 -0.46
C VAL A 254 26.48 7.23 -1.50
N SER A 255 26.96 6.01 -1.29
CA SER A 255 27.80 5.29 -2.24
C SER A 255 27.06 4.05 -2.75
N GLY A 256 27.15 3.78 -4.04
CA GLY A 256 26.46 2.68 -4.70
C GLY A 256 26.71 2.64 -6.20
N SER A 257 26.00 1.74 -6.87
CA SER A 257 26.05 1.52 -8.32
C SER A 257 24.72 1.90 -8.97
N PRO A 258 24.45 3.20 -9.26
CA PRO A 258 23.23 3.60 -9.97
C PRO A 258 23.21 3.00 -11.39
N GLY A 259 22.07 2.44 -11.79
CA GLY A 259 21.97 1.68 -13.05
C GLY A 259 22.01 2.54 -14.31
N LYS A 260 21.09 3.52 -14.44
CA LYS A 260 21.00 4.44 -15.58
C LYS A 260 20.37 5.76 -15.16
N THR A 261 20.81 6.87 -15.74
CA THR A 261 20.11 8.15 -15.67
C THR A 261 20.20 8.87 -17.01
N ASP A 262 19.11 9.47 -17.44
CA ASP A 262 18.95 10.09 -18.77
C ASP A 262 18.87 11.63 -18.69
N ARG A 263 19.71 12.24 -17.85
CA ARG A 263 19.69 13.70 -17.55
C ARG A 263 20.09 14.61 -18.72
N GLN A 264 20.78 14.07 -19.72
CA GLN A 264 21.36 14.82 -20.84
C GLN A 264 20.70 14.48 -22.18
N LEU A 265 19.49 13.90 -22.17
CA LEU A 265 18.73 13.70 -23.40
C LEU A 265 18.42 15.04 -24.08
N THR A 266 18.48 15.05 -25.40
CA THR A 266 18.04 16.17 -26.24
C THR A 266 16.51 16.34 -26.16
N LEU A 267 16.01 17.51 -26.58
CA LEU A 267 14.56 17.75 -26.63
C LEU A 267 13.83 16.75 -27.53
N ASP A 268 14.45 16.31 -28.63
CA ASP A 268 13.88 15.33 -29.55
C ASP A 268 13.81 13.92 -28.93
N GLU A 269 14.84 13.52 -28.16
CA GLU A 269 14.83 12.27 -27.40
C GLU A 269 13.80 12.30 -26.26
N LEU A 270 13.63 13.44 -25.58
CA LEU A 270 12.58 13.61 -24.57
C LEU A 270 11.17 13.57 -25.20
N ALA A 271 11.00 14.12 -26.40
CA ALA A 271 9.75 14.04 -27.16
C ALA A 271 9.44 12.59 -27.59
N ASP A 272 10.41 11.87 -28.15
CA ASP A 272 10.25 10.44 -28.49
C ASP A 272 9.99 9.58 -27.24
N MET A 273 10.65 9.90 -26.12
CA MET A 273 10.41 9.25 -24.85
C MET A 273 8.96 9.42 -24.38
N ARG A 274 8.43 10.66 -24.44
CA ARG A 274 7.05 11.01 -24.07
C ARG A 274 6.01 10.40 -25.02
N ASP A 275 6.21 10.53 -26.33
CA ASP A 275 5.18 10.28 -27.33
C ASP A 275 5.14 8.82 -27.82
N ARG A 276 6.29 8.13 -27.79
CA ARG A 276 6.41 6.76 -28.31
C ARG A 276 6.88 5.75 -27.28
N TYR A 277 8.00 5.99 -26.61
CA TYR A 277 8.63 4.97 -25.76
C TYR A 277 7.85 4.69 -24.47
N LEU A 278 7.54 5.71 -23.66
CA LEU A 278 6.78 5.52 -22.42
C LEU A 278 5.38 4.94 -22.69
N PRO A 279 4.58 5.42 -23.67
CA PRO A 279 3.30 4.78 -24.01
C PRO A 279 3.43 3.32 -24.46
N TYR A 280 4.51 2.95 -25.15
CA TYR A 280 4.79 1.55 -25.50
C TYR A 280 5.10 0.71 -24.26
N VAL A 281 5.99 1.19 -23.38
CA VAL A 281 6.40 0.49 -22.15
C VAL A 281 5.23 0.34 -21.18
N LEU A 282 4.43 1.38 -20.97
CA LEU A 282 3.24 1.34 -20.11
C LEU A 282 2.19 0.34 -20.63
N ARG A 283 1.93 0.31 -21.95
CA ARG A 283 1.05 -0.71 -22.56
C ARG A 283 1.61 -2.12 -22.43
N MET A 284 2.94 -2.29 -22.48
CA MET A 284 3.57 -3.59 -22.24
C MET A 284 3.37 -4.02 -20.78
N PHE A 285 3.62 -3.14 -19.81
CA PHE A 285 3.46 -3.45 -18.38
C PHE A 285 2.01 -3.74 -18.04
N ASN A 286 1.05 -2.90 -18.42
CA ASN A 286 -0.36 -3.17 -18.15
C ASN A 286 -0.84 -4.49 -18.79
N ARG A 287 -0.37 -4.84 -20.00
CA ARG A 287 -0.68 -6.15 -20.59
C ARG A 287 -0.07 -7.31 -19.79
N ARG A 288 1.15 -7.14 -19.26
CA ARG A 288 1.81 -8.17 -18.42
C ARG A 288 1.15 -8.29 -17.05
N GLU A 289 0.89 -7.18 -16.38
CA GLU A 289 0.10 -7.10 -15.15
C GLU A 289 -1.24 -7.81 -15.32
N VAL A 290 -2.05 -7.43 -16.32
CA VAL A 290 -3.32 -8.11 -16.60
C VAL A 290 -3.10 -9.58 -16.93
N LEU A 291 -2.05 -9.97 -17.66
CA LEU A 291 -1.76 -11.38 -17.97
C LEU A 291 -1.30 -12.19 -16.76
N GLU A 292 -0.49 -11.62 -15.88
CA GLU A 292 0.11 -12.26 -14.71
C GLU A 292 -0.88 -12.28 -13.55
N MET A 293 -1.66 -11.21 -13.35
CA MET A 293 -2.88 -11.21 -12.54
C MET A 293 -3.92 -12.19 -13.10
N SER A 294 -4.07 -12.29 -14.43
CA SER A 294 -4.94 -13.31 -15.05
C SER A 294 -4.32 -14.71 -14.99
N TYR A 295 -3.01 -14.84 -14.78
CA TYR A 295 -2.34 -16.13 -14.65
C TYR A 295 -2.37 -16.61 -13.20
N SER A 296 -2.22 -15.71 -12.22
CA SER A 296 -2.52 -15.98 -10.82
C SER A 296 -4.02 -16.16 -10.60
N ALA A 297 -4.88 -15.39 -11.29
CA ALA A 297 -6.33 -15.61 -11.34
C ALA A 297 -6.70 -16.87 -12.09
N ARG A 298 -5.97 -17.29 -13.14
CA ARG A 298 -6.07 -18.66 -13.67
C ARG A 298 -5.48 -19.67 -12.72
N SER A 299 -4.55 -19.31 -11.85
CA SER A 299 -4.16 -20.17 -10.74
C SER A 299 -5.33 -20.27 -9.75
N PHE A 300 -6.16 -19.24 -9.57
CA PHE A 300 -7.44 -19.30 -8.84
C PHE A 300 -8.58 -20.01 -9.61
N GLU A 301 -8.77 -19.85 -10.92
CA GLU A 301 -9.78 -20.56 -11.74
C GLU A 301 -9.37 -22.01 -11.98
N THR A 302 -8.08 -22.29 -12.16
CA THR A 302 -7.52 -23.64 -12.23
C THR A 302 -7.42 -24.25 -10.84
N ARG A 303 -7.25 -23.48 -9.76
CA ARG A 303 -7.42 -23.99 -8.38
C ARG A 303 -8.88 -24.28 -8.10
N GLU A 304 -9.80 -23.41 -8.49
CA GLU A 304 -11.24 -23.64 -8.37
C GLU A 304 -11.67 -24.81 -9.25
N GLN A 305 -11.15 -24.95 -10.47
CA GLN A 305 -11.43 -26.09 -11.34
C GLN A 305 -10.73 -27.37 -10.84
N ARG A 306 -9.49 -27.32 -10.33
CA ARG A 306 -8.83 -28.46 -9.67
C ARG A 306 -9.55 -28.87 -8.41
N LEU A 307 -10.07 -27.91 -7.64
CA LEU A 307 -10.86 -28.13 -6.45
C LEU A 307 -12.23 -28.70 -6.81
N ARG A 308 -12.96 -28.14 -7.78
CA ARG A 308 -14.19 -28.70 -8.36
C ARG A 308 -13.95 -30.11 -8.90
N ASP A 309 -12.86 -30.34 -9.63
CA ASP A 309 -12.48 -31.65 -10.12
C ASP A 309 -12.18 -32.64 -8.97
N ALA A 310 -11.42 -32.23 -7.96
CA ALA A 310 -11.09 -33.06 -6.80
C ALA A 310 -12.33 -33.36 -5.95
N ILE A 311 -13.19 -32.37 -5.71
CA ILE A 311 -14.51 -32.50 -5.09
C ILE A 311 -15.41 -33.45 -5.89
N ALA A 312 -15.40 -33.37 -7.22
CA ALA A 312 -16.21 -34.25 -8.08
C ALA A 312 -15.68 -35.70 -8.14
N ARG A 313 -14.37 -35.89 -7.94
CA ARG A 313 -13.69 -37.20 -7.85
C ARG A 313 -13.84 -37.84 -6.46
N ASP A 314 -13.94 -37.05 -5.39
CA ASP A 314 -14.19 -37.56 -4.03
C ASP A 314 -15.69 -37.78 -3.79
N PRO A 315 -16.17 -39.04 -3.64
CA PRO A 315 -17.59 -39.33 -3.39
C PRO A 315 -18.16 -38.65 -2.13
N LYS A 316 -17.31 -38.32 -1.15
CA LYS A 316 -17.69 -37.68 0.12
C LYS A 316 -18.05 -36.20 -0.06
N PHE A 317 -17.44 -35.51 -1.03
CA PHE A 317 -17.60 -34.07 -1.20
C PHE A 317 -18.34 -33.67 -2.48
N LYS A 318 -18.61 -34.62 -3.40
CA LYS A 318 -19.29 -34.38 -4.68
C LYS A 318 -20.56 -33.51 -4.63
N SER A 319 -21.31 -33.50 -3.53
CA SER A 319 -22.47 -32.61 -3.33
C SER A 319 -22.11 -31.12 -3.28
N ALA A 320 -20.89 -30.76 -2.87
CA ALA A 320 -20.42 -29.38 -2.79
C ALA A 320 -20.23 -28.71 -4.16
N ILE A 321 -20.33 -29.43 -5.29
CA ILE A 321 -20.32 -28.81 -6.63
C ILE A 321 -21.55 -27.91 -6.83
N SER A 322 -22.73 -28.31 -6.36
CA SER A 322 -23.95 -27.49 -6.46
C SER A 322 -23.94 -26.26 -5.55
N ALA A 323 -22.94 -26.13 -4.66
CA ALA A 323 -22.71 -24.92 -3.87
C ALA A 323 -22.36 -23.74 -4.77
N TYR A 324 -21.59 -23.96 -5.84
CA TYR A 324 -21.22 -22.91 -6.79
C TYR A 324 -22.44 -22.38 -7.57
N ASP A 325 -23.35 -23.27 -7.99
CA ASP A 325 -24.58 -22.88 -8.66
C ASP A 325 -25.52 -22.11 -7.69
N ARG A 326 -25.65 -22.58 -6.45
CA ARG A 326 -26.39 -21.86 -5.39
C ARG A 326 -25.85 -20.45 -5.14
N ILE A 327 -24.54 -20.22 -5.18
CA ILE A 327 -23.95 -18.88 -5.05
C ILE A 327 -24.36 -17.99 -6.23
N LYS A 328 -24.30 -18.52 -7.45
CA LYS A 328 -24.69 -17.80 -8.69
C LYS A 328 -26.18 -17.42 -8.70
N ASP A 329 -27.05 -18.36 -8.31
CA ASP A 329 -28.49 -18.12 -8.24
C ASP A 329 -28.83 -17.11 -7.13
N ALA A 330 -28.19 -17.23 -5.96
CA ALA A 330 -28.34 -16.28 -4.86
C ALA A 330 -27.91 -14.85 -5.23
N LEU A 331 -26.81 -14.69 -5.97
CA LEU A 331 -26.38 -13.40 -6.50
C LEU A 331 -27.40 -12.81 -7.50
N THR A 332 -28.05 -13.66 -8.28
CA THR A 332 -29.10 -13.25 -9.24
C THR A 332 -30.34 -12.71 -8.52
N GLU A 333 -30.77 -13.36 -7.43
CA GLU A 333 -31.89 -12.87 -6.60
C GLU A 333 -31.52 -11.63 -5.77
N ILE A 334 -30.29 -11.53 -5.27
CA ILE A 334 -29.77 -10.30 -4.63
C ILE A 334 -29.86 -9.12 -5.60
N ALA A 335 -29.43 -9.30 -6.86
CA ALA A 335 -29.46 -8.23 -7.86
C ALA A 335 -30.89 -7.75 -8.17
N LYS A 336 -31.87 -8.66 -8.23
CA LYS A 336 -33.30 -8.31 -8.41
C LYS A 336 -33.87 -7.55 -7.21
N ASN A 337 -33.49 -7.94 -5.99
CA ASN A 337 -33.95 -7.34 -4.74
C ASN A 337 -33.24 -6.01 -4.41
N ALA A 338 -32.04 -5.78 -4.97
CA ALA A 338 -31.18 -4.65 -4.66
C ALA A 338 -31.86 -3.26 -4.72
N PRO A 339 -32.75 -2.93 -5.68
CA PRO A 339 -33.42 -1.62 -5.67
C PRO A 339 -34.23 -1.39 -4.39
N LEU A 340 -35.06 -2.36 -3.96
CA LEU A 340 -35.86 -2.22 -2.74
C LEU A 340 -34.99 -2.32 -1.48
N TYR A 341 -34.06 -3.29 -1.44
CA TYR A 341 -33.16 -3.44 -0.30
C TYR A 341 -32.31 -2.18 -0.10
N ASN A 342 -31.64 -1.68 -1.13
CA ASN A 342 -30.71 -0.55 -1.02
C ASN A 342 -31.39 0.77 -0.65
N TYR A 343 -32.63 0.99 -1.10
CA TYR A 343 -33.37 2.23 -0.83
C TYR A 343 -34.20 2.22 0.45
N LEU A 344 -34.66 1.05 0.91
CA LEU A 344 -35.55 0.95 2.07
C LEU A 344 -34.87 0.33 3.29
N GLU A 345 -33.86 -0.52 3.13
CA GLU A 345 -33.29 -1.32 4.23
C GLU A 345 -31.78 -1.11 4.42
N GLN A 346 -30.97 -1.20 3.36
CA GLN A 346 -29.51 -1.27 3.43
C GLN A 346 -28.94 -0.05 4.17
N GLU A 347 -28.47 -0.30 5.38
CA GLU A 347 -27.64 0.61 6.15
C GLU A 347 -26.30 0.74 5.39
N ARG A 348 -25.91 1.97 5.02
CA ARG A 348 -24.67 2.18 4.24
C ARG A 348 -23.47 1.63 5.04
N PRO A 349 -22.61 0.77 4.45
CA PRO A 349 -21.52 0.16 5.19
C PRO A 349 -20.46 1.20 5.59
N ILE A 350 -20.48 1.60 6.85
CA ILE A 350 -19.36 2.20 7.57
C ILE A 350 -19.31 1.49 8.94
N THR A 351 -18.11 1.11 9.37
CA THR A 351 -17.83 0.32 10.57
C THR A 351 -18.19 0.98 11.91
N ILE A 352 -18.64 2.25 11.92
CA ILE A 352 -18.90 3.04 13.13
C ILE A 352 -20.12 3.98 12.97
N GLY A 353 -21.32 3.44 12.78
CA GLY A 353 -22.56 4.20 13.03
C GLY A 353 -23.75 3.87 12.12
N TYR A 354 -24.95 3.95 12.70
CA TYR A 354 -26.21 3.72 11.98
C TYR A 354 -26.52 4.89 11.02
N ARG A 355 -26.46 4.63 9.71
CA ARG A 355 -27.07 5.52 8.70
C ARG A 355 -28.37 4.91 8.20
N GLY A 356 -29.44 5.70 8.25
CA GLY A 356 -30.74 5.34 7.67
C GLY A 356 -30.66 5.01 6.17
N PRO A 357 -31.73 4.41 5.63
CA PRO A 357 -31.74 3.84 4.29
C PRO A 357 -31.64 4.94 3.23
N ARG A 358 -31.20 4.61 2.01
CA ARG A 358 -30.87 5.62 0.99
C ARG A 358 -32.03 6.58 0.67
N ALA A 359 -33.29 6.14 0.71
CA ALA A 359 -34.46 6.98 0.43
C ALA A 359 -34.85 7.98 1.54
N LEU A 360 -34.34 7.81 2.77
CA LEU A 360 -34.81 8.56 3.95
C LEU A 360 -33.63 8.94 4.85
N SER A 361 -32.80 9.85 4.33
CA SER A 361 -31.58 10.32 4.97
C SER A 361 -31.89 11.39 6.01
N GLY A 362 -31.71 11.07 7.29
CA GLY A 362 -31.85 12.00 8.41
C GLY A 362 -31.72 11.29 9.76
N ASN A 363 -31.28 12.02 10.79
CA ASN A 363 -31.21 11.53 12.17
C ASN A 363 -32.61 11.26 12.74
N LEU A 364 -33.61 12.11 12.42
CA LEU A 364 -34.97 11.97 12.94
C LEU A 364 -35.69 10.73 12.40
N PHE A 365 -35.51 10.43 11.10
CA PHE A 365 -36.01 9.20 10.52
C PHE A 365 -35.27 7.96 11.08
N LYS A 366 -33.95 8.04 11.26
CA LYS A 366 -33.15 7.01 11.97
C LYS A 366 -33.77 6.69 13.33
N TYR A 367 -34.00 7.71 14.18
CA TYR A 367 -34.53 7.48 15.53
C TYR A 367 -35.94 6.86 15.51
N ALA A 368 -36.82 7.32 14.61
CA ALA A 368 -38.15 6.72 14.46
C ALA A 368 -38.08 5.22 14.15
N ARG A 369 -37.23 4.84 13.19
CA ARG A 369 -37.02 3.45 12.79
C ARG A 369 -36.39 2.63 13.91
N LEU A 370 -35.36 3.15 14.57
CA LEU A 370 -34.70 2.49 15.71
C LEU A 370 -35.67 2.25 16.87
N LEU A 371 -36.51 3.23 17.24
CA LEU A 371 -37.53 3.07 18.28
C LEU A 371 -38.52 1.95 17.94
N MET A 372 -39.17 2.07 16.78
CA MET A 372 -40.16 1.11 16.30
C MET A 372 -39.61 -0.31 16.22
N ARG A 373 -38.39 -0.48 15.69
CA ARG A 373 -37.75 -1.79 15.62
C ARG A 373 -37.29 -2.28 16.98
N ALA A 374 -36.69 -1.45 17.83
CA ALA A 374 -36.19 -1.89 19.14
C ALA A 374 -37.28 -2.48 20.02
N VAL A 375 -38.49 -1.89 20.01
CA VAL A 375 -39.63 -2.41 20.77
C VAL A 375 -40.17 -3.71 20.15
N GLY A 376 -40.30 -3.78 18.83
CA GLY A 376 -40.74 -5.01 18.13
C GLY A 376 -39.74 -6.18 18.19
N GLU A 377 -38.44 -5.91 18.18
CA GLU A 377 -37.39 -6.93 18.34
C GLU A 377 -37.24 -7.36 19.81
N ARG A 378 -37.41 -6.47 20.81
CA ARG A 378 -37.34 -6.84 22.23
C ARG A 378 -38.36 -7.90 22.64
N ALA A 379 -39.54 -7.91 22.01
CA ALA A 379 -40.57 -8.92 22.21
C ALA A 379 -40.17 -10.33 21.72
N LYS A 380 -39.09 -10.46 20.94
CA LYS A 380 -38.56 -11.74 20.44
C LYS A 380 -37.43 -12.29 21.33
N PRO A 381 -37.21 -13.61 21.33
CA PRO A 381 -35.99 -14.23 21.85
C PRO A 381 -34.74 -13.58 21.23
N ASN A 382 -33.69 -13.36 22.03
CA ASN A 382 -32.51 -12.58 21.61
C ASN A 382 -31.84 -13.11 20.33
N GLY A 383 -31.84 -14.44 20.11
CA GLY A 383 -31.30 -15.05 18.88
C GLY A 383 -32.08 -14.72 17.60
N GLU A 384 -33.40 -14.49 17.72
CA GLU A 384 -34.30 -14.15 16.61
C GLU A 384 -34.32 -12.65 16.27
N ARG A 385 -33.62 -11.83 17.08
CA ARG A 385 -33.51 -10.39 16.83
C ARG A 385 -32.54 -10.09 15.71
N ILE A 386 -32.88 -9.09 14.91
CA ILE A 386 -31.95 -8.39 14.00
C ILE A 386 -30.68 -8.00 14.80
N PRO A 387 -29.45 -8.22 14.29
CA PRO A 387 -28.21 -8.09 15.07
C PRO A 387 -28.05 -6.77 15.84
N GLN A 388 -28.44 -5.65 15.23
CA GLN A 388 -28.41 -4.29 15.78
C GLN A 388 -29.31 -4.12 17.04
N PHE A 389 -30.25 -5.03 17.27
CA PHE A 389 -31.21 -5.00 18.39
C PHE A 389 -31.03 -6.18 19.35
N ARG A 390 -29.94 -6.93 19.23
CA ARG A 390 -29.53 -7.96 20.20
C ARG A 390 -28.97 -7.32 21.45
N ASP A 391 -29.00 -8.05 22.57
CA ASP A 391 -28.53 -7.56 23.86
C ASP A 391 -27.05 -7.07 23.80
N SER A 392 -26.21 -7.69 22.96
CA SER A 392 -24.81 -7.31 22.74
C SER A 392 -24.61 -5.98 21.98
N ALA A 393 -25.61 -5.52 21.23
CA ALA A 393 -25.59 -4.24 20.52
C ALA A 393 -26.32 -3.13 21.31
N ARG A 394 -26.89 -3.47 22.48
CA ARG A 394 -27.80 -2.60 23.22
C ARG A 394 -27.16 -1.29 23.67
N GLU A 395 -25.94 -1.32 24.20
CA GLU A 395 -25.24 -0.11 24.66
C GLU A 395 -24.96 0.84 23.50
N SER A 396 -24.48 0.32 22.36
CA SER A 396 -24.28 1.11 21.14
C SER A 396 -25.59 1.67 20.56
N LEU A 397 -26.67 0.89 20.62
CA LEU A 397 -28.01 1.32 20.20
C LEU A 397 -28.57 2.41 21.11
N GLU A 398 -28.44 2.29 22.43
CA GLU A 398 -28.85 3.30 23.39
C GLU A 398 -27.99 4.57 23.29
N LEU A 399 -26.68 4.43 23.04
CA LEU A 399 -25.76 5.55 22.80
C LEU A 399 -26.16 6.37 21.57
N ASP A 400 -26.42 5.71 20.43
CA ASP A 400 -26.86 6.38 19.21
C ASP A 400 -28.28 6.97 19.39
N LEU A 401 -29.22 6.18 19.89
CA LEU A 401 -30.62 6.59 20.03
C LEU A 401 -30.81 7.71 21.06
N PHE A 402 -29.97 7.80 22.10
CA PHE A 402 -30.03 8.86 23.11
C PHE A 402 -28.96 9.93 22.93
N SER A 403 -28.28 9.96 21.76
CA SER A 403 -27.33 11.01 21.41
C SER A 403 -27.96 12.40 21.58
N THR A 404 -27.23 13.25 22.31
CA THR A 404 -27.51 14.68 22.53
C THR A 404 -26.90 15.57 21.44
N GLU A 405 -26.46 14.99 20.32
CA GLU A 405 -26.02 15.74 19.14
C GLU A 405 -27.10 16.77 18.73
N PRO A 406 -26.74 18.05 18.49
CA PRO A 406 -27.69 19.04 17.99
C PRO A 406 -28.29 18.62 16.64
N ILE A 407 -29.62 18.67 16.55
CA ILE A 407 -30.36 18.37 15.34
C ILE A 407 -30.87 19.68 14.76
N TYR A 408 -30.32 20.09 13.62
CA TYR A 408 -30.69 21.32 12.92
C TYR A 408 -31.78 21.02 11.87
N ASP A 409 -32.90 21.72 11.97
CA ASP A 409 -34.09 21.47 11.14
C ASP A 409 -33.82 21.67 9.65
N ASP A 410 -33.09 22.72 9.30
CA ASP A 410 -32.69 23.04 7.91
C ASP A 410 -31.82 21.92 7.30
N TYR A 411 -30.88 21.36 8.07
CA TYR A 411 -30.02 20.28 7.61
C TYR A 411 -30.77 18.94 7.47
N GLU A 412 -31.67 18.61 8.41
CA GLU A 412 -32.54 17.43 8.28
C GLU A 412 -33.51 17.59 7.09
N ILE A 413 -34.08 18.78 6.89
CA ILE A 413 -34.92 19.10 5.73
C ILE A 413 -34.13 18.94 4.43
N LEU A 414 -32.90 19.46 4.36
CA LEU A 414 -32.03 19.35 3.18
C LEU A 414 -31.75 17.88 2.83
N ARG A 415 -31.25 17.09 3.80
CA ARG A 415 -30.92 15.67 3.59
C ARG A 415 -32.13 14.83 3.21
N LEU A 416 -33.28 15.10 3.82
CA LEU A 416 -34.51 14.38 3.52
C LEU A 416 -35.08 14.80 2.15
N THR A 417 -34.98 16.08 1.78
CA THR A 417 -35.34 16.59 0.44
C THR A 417 -34.54 15.87 -0.65
N ASP A 418 -33.22 15.79 -0.48
CA ASP A 418 -32.29 15.12 -1.40
C ASP A 418 -32.63 13.63 -1.57
N SER A 419 -32.67 12.88 -0.47
CA SER A 419 -32.95 11.43 -0.50
C SER A 419 -34.35 11.07 -1.01
N LEU A 420 -35.37 11.90 -0.76
CA LEU A 420 -36.70 11.75 -1.36
C LEU A 420 -36.70 12.06 -2.86
N THR A 421 -35.83 12.96 -3.33
CA THR A 421 -35.69 13.31 -4.76
C THR A 421 -34.96 12.19 -5.52
N ASP A 422 -33.87 11.66 -4.97
CA ASP A 422 -33.15 10.49 -5.50
C ASP A 422 -34.07 9.26 -5.58
N PHE A 423 -34.84 8.98 -4.52
CA PHE A 423 -35.83 7.91 -4.50
C PHE A 423 -36.93 8.09 -5.57
N ALA A 424 -37.52 9.30 -5.68
CA ALA A 424 -38.53 9.58 -6.70
C ALA A 424 -37.98 9.46 -8.13
N SER A 425 -36.72 9.87 -8.34
CA SER A 425 -36.03 9.78 -9.63
C SER A 425 -35.73 8.32 -10.02
N GLN A 426 -35.31 7.49 -9.06
CA GLN A 426 -34.97 6.09 -9.30
C GLN A 426 -36.18 5.20 -9.56
N PHE A 427 -37.29 5.43 -8.86
CA PHE A 427 -38.48 4.58 -8.90
C PHE A 427 -39.59 5.11 -9.82
N GLY A 428 -39.52 6.39 -10.22
CA GLY A 428 -40.54 7.08 -11.00
C GLY A 428 -41.67 7.67 -10.12
N ALA A 429 -42.20 8.82 -10.54
CA ALA A 429 -43.24 9.55 -9.80
C ALA A 429 -44.56 8.78 -9.67
N ASP A 430 -44.87 7.90 -10.63
CA ASP A 430 -46.07 7.06 -10.64
C ASP A 430 -45.95 5.80 -9.76
N ASN A 431 -44.78 5.57 -9.15
CA ASN A 431 -44.59 4.43 -8.27
C ASN A 431 -45.47 4.55 -7.01
N PRO A 432 -46.31 3.54 -6.68
CA PRO A 432 -47.22 3.62 -5.53
C PRO A 432 -46.52 3.86 -4.18
N LEU A 433 -45.24 3.47 -4.03
CA LEU A 433 -44.46 3.74 -2.83
C LEU A 433 -43.94 5.18 -2.78
N VAL A 434 -43.52 5.73 -3.93
CA VAL A 434 -43.15 7.15 -4.07
C VAL A 434 -44.34 8.05 -3.74
N GLN A 435 -45.50 7.78 -4.32
CA GLN A 435 -46.74 8.55 -4.06
C GLN A 435 -47.15 8.50 -2.59
N LYS A 436 -47.07 7.33 -1.93
CA LYS A 436 -47.37 7.17 -0.50
C LYS A 436 -46.38 7.91 0.41
N ILE A 437 -45.08 7.81 0.14
CA ILE A 437 -44.03 8.47 0.94
C ILE A 437 -44.12 9.99 0.80
N LEU A 438 -44.29 10.50 -0.42
CA LEU A 438 -44.43 11.93 -0.71
C LEU A 438 -45.78 12.52 -0.25
N ALA A 439 -46.83 11.69 -0.13
CA ALA A 439 -48.16 12.09 0.31
C ALA A 439 -48.73 13.29 -0.46
N GLY A 440 -48.54 13.30 -1.80
CA GLY A 440 -48.98 14.38 -2.69
C GLY A 440 -48.18 15.68 -2.61
N LYS A 441 -47.08 15.73 -1.85
CA LYS A 441 -46.20 16.91 -1.73
C LYS A 441 -44.94 16.76 -2.58
N SER A 442 -44.28 17.87 -2.89
CA SER A 442 -42.90 17.81 -3.41
C SER A 442 -41.95 17.21 -2.35
N PRO A 443 -40.79 16.64 -2.74
CA PRO A 443 -39.79 16.12 -1.79
C PRO A 443 -39.45 17.13 -0.68
N HIS A 444 -39.27 18.40 -1.03
CA HIS A 444 -39.00 19.46 -0.07
C HIS A 444 -40.18 19.75 0.88
N ALA A 445 -41.39 19.94 0.34
CA ALA A 445 -42.57 20.21 1.16
C ALA A 445 -42.92 19.01 2.06
N ARG A 446 -42.57 17.78 1.66
CA ARG A 446 -42.69 16.59 2.50
C ARG A 446 -41.64 16.57 3.60
N ALA A 447 -40.39 16.89 3.29
CA ALA A 447 -39.32 16.97 4.28
C ALA A 447 -39.62 18.01 5.38
N VAL A 448 -40.06 19.22 5.00
CA VAL A 448 -40.48 20.28 5.93
C VAL A 448 -41.59 19.80 6.87
N ASP A 449 -42.66 19.19 6.33
CA ASP A 449 -43.80 18.66 7.11
C ASP A 449 -43.40 17.58 8.11
N LEU A 450 -42.44 16.71 7.76
CA LEU A 450 -41.97 15.65 8.64
C LEU A 450 -41.05 16.19 9.75
N VAL A 451 -40.10 17.07 9.41
CA VAL A 451 -39.08 17.58 10.36
C VAL A 451 -39.64 18.62 11.34
N THR A 452 -40.55 19.49 10.90
CA THR A 452 -41.11 20.54 11.75
C THR A 452 -42.13 20.01 12.78
N ARG A 453 -42.76 18.87 12.49
CA ARG A 453 -43.86 18.31 13.31
C ARG A 453 -43.48 17.11 14.17
N THR A 454 -42.27 16.56 14.01
CA THR A 454 -41.77 15.46 14.85
C THR A 454 -41.23 15.95 16.20
N LYS A 455 -41.46 15.16 17.25
CA LYS A 455 -40.95 15.38 18.61
C LYS A 455 -39.62 14.66 18.87
N LEU A 456 -39.14 13.84 17.92
CA LEU A 456 -37.96 12.96 18.11
C LEU A 456 -36.62 13.69 18.24
N LYS A 457 -36.59 15.02 18.10
CA LYS A 457 -35.42 15.85 18.46
C LYS A 457 -35.11 15.68 19.96
N ASP A 458 -36.15 15.68 20.79
CA ASP A 458 -36.04 15.56 22.23
C ASP A 458 -35.60 14.15 22.66
N VAL A 459 -34.48 14.10 23.40
CA VAL A 459 -33.92 12.86 23.97
C VAL A 459 -34.87 12.27 25.03
N ALA A 460 -35.61 13.10 25.78
CA ALA A 460 -36.57 12.63 26.78
C ALA A 460 -37.73 11.89 26.10
N VAL A 461 -38.27 12.43 25.00
CA VAL A 461 -39.30 11.76 24.18
C VAL A 461 -38.76 10.44 23.59
N ARG A 462 -37.52 10.43 23.07
CA ARG A 462 -36.87 9.18 22.60
C ARG A 462 -36.75 8.14 23.72
N LYS A 463 -36.35 8.53 24.94
CA LYS A 463 -36.27 7.63 26.11
C LYS A 463 -37.64 7.11 26.55
N GLU A 464 -38.65 7.98 26.61
CA GLU A 464 -40.03 7.62 26.97
C GLU A 464 -40.61 6.58 25.98
N LEU A 465 -40.43 6.82 24.68
CA LEU A 465 -40.88 5.90 23.62
C LEU A 465 -40.09 4.59 23.60
N TYR A 466 -38.79 4.60 23.93
CA TYR A 466 -37.98 3.39 24.04
C TYR A 466 -38.36 2.52 25.26
N ALA A 467 -38.87 3.13 26.33
CA ALA A 467 -39.33 2.42 27.53
C ALA A 467 -40.73 1.80 27.39
N LYS A 468 -41.51 2.23 26.39
CA LYS A 468 -42.88 1.76 26.11
C LYS A 468 -42.92 0.40 25.41
N ASP A 469 -44.07 -0.25 25.51
CA ASP A 469 -44.36 -1.49 24.78
C ASP A 469 -44.82 -1.24 23.34
N ALA A 470 -45.02 -2.33 22.59
CA ALA A 470 -45.39 -2.26 21.18
C ALA A 470 -46.77 -1.63 20.94
N ALA A 471 -47.72 -1.78 21.86
CA ALA A 471 -49.05 -1.20 21.74
C ALA A 471 -49.01 0.32 21.96
N ALA A 472 -48.27 0.77 22.98
CA ALA A 472 -48.07 2.18 23.29
C ALA A 472 -47.25 2.93 22.21
N LEU A 473 -46.30 2.26 21.54
CA LEU A 473 -45.58 2.82 20.39
C LEU A 473 -46.38 2.75 19.08
N GLN A 474 -47.29 1.78 18.94
CA GLN A 474 -48.24 1.74 17.83
C GLN A 474 -49.28 2.86 17.92
N ALA A 475 -49.71 3.23 19.13
CA ALA A 475 -50.59 4.37 19.39
C ALA A 475 -49.87 5.74 19.35
N ALA A 476 -48.54 5.77 19.21
CA ALA A 476 -47.78 7.00 19.08
C ALA A 476 -47.87 7.53 17.63
N HIS A 477 -48.54 8.68 17.48
CA HIS A 477 -48.63 9.43 16.23
C HIS A 477 -47.58 10.55 16.21
N ASP A 478 -46.43 10.23 15.63
CA ASP A 478 -45.37 11.17 15.27
C ASP A 478 -45.09 11.02 13.77
N PRO A 479 -44.97 12.11 12.98
CA PRO A 479 -44.81 12.02 11.53
C PRO A 479 -43.65 11.13 11.05
N MET A 480 -42.54 11.07 11.80
CA MET A 480 -41.40 10.22 11.46
C MET A 480 -41.66 8.75 11.85
N ILE A 481 -42.37 8.49 12.95
CA ILE A 481 -42.79 7.13 13.35
C ILE A 481 -43.84 6.59 12.38
N ASP A 482 -44.82 7.41 11.99
CA ASP A 482 -45.84 7.04 11.00
C ASP A 482 -45.21 6.73 9.64
N LEU A 483 -44.20 7.49 9.22
CA LEU A 483 -43.41 7.22 8.02
C LEU A 483 -42.60 5.92 8.16
N ALA A 484 -41.92 5.70 9.28
CA ALA A 484 -41.17 4.46 9.54
C ALA A 484 -42.08 3.23 9.52
N ARG A 485 -43.28 3.34 10.10
CA ARG A 485 -44.29 2.26 10.13
C ARG A 485 -44.82 1.90 8.74
N MET A 486 -44.97 2.89 7.85
CA MET A 486 -45.46 2.70 6.47
C MET A 486 -44.54 1.82 5.62
N ILE A 487 -43.24 1.90 5.84
CA ILE A 487 -42.19 1.30 5.00
C ILE A 487 -41.49 0.10 5.63
N ASP A 488 -41.64 -0.13 6.94
CA ASP A 488 -40.94 -1.21 7.63
C ASP A 488 -41.28 -2.60 7.08
N GLY A 489 -42.54 -2.82 6.68
CA GLY A 489 -42.98 -4.06 6.04
C GLY A 489 -42.23 -4.35 4.73
N PRO A 490 -42.33 -3.48 3.71
CA PRO A 490 -41.55 -3.60 2.48
C PRO A 490 -40.04 -3.73 2.70
N ALA A 491 -39.49 -2.98 3.65
CA ALA A 491 -38.06 -3.01 3.95
C ALA A 491 -37.63 -4.34 4.61
N ARG A 492 -38.42 -4.87 5.54
CA ARG A 492 -38.19 -6.19 6.17
C ARG A 492 -38.32 -7.35 5.20
N GLU A 493 -39.27 -7.32 4.26
CA GLU A 493 -39.34 -8.35 3.22
C GLU A 493 -38.13 -8.28 2.28
N ALA A 494 -37.69 -7.08 1.88
CA ALA A 494 -36.44 -6.92 1.15
C ALA A 494 -35.22 -7.43 1.95
N ARG A 495 -35.16 -7.17 3.27
CA ARG A 495 -34.11 -7.72 4.14
C ARG A 495 -34.14 -9.25 4.18
N LYS A 496 -35.33 -9.83 4.34
CA LYS A 496 -35.54 -11.28 4.44
C LYS A 496 -35.11 -12.01 3.16
N ILE A 497 -35.37 -11.43 1.99
CA ILE A 497 -34.86 -11.95 0.71
C ILE A 497 -33.32 -11.88 0.70
N TYR A 498 -32.72 -10.74 1.06
CA TYR A 498 -31.27 -10.56 1.08
C TYR A 498 -30.56 -11.49 2.09
N ASP A 499 -30.99 -11.50 3.35
CA ASP A 499 -30.48 -12.36 4.42
C ASP A 499 -30.55 -13.86 4.03
N ALA A 500 -31.65 -14.29 3.39
CA ALA A 500 -31.78 -15.66 2.91
C ALA A 500 -30.75 -15.99 1.82
N GLN A 501 -30.50 -15.09 0.87
CA GLN A 501 -29.48 -15.30 -0.16
C GLN A 501 -28.05 -15.24 0.38
N GLU A 502 -27.76 -14.36 1.33
CA GLU A 502 -26.45 -14.34 2.01
C GLU A 502 -26.21 -15.58 2.87
N GLU A 503 -27.23 -16.12 3.55
CA GLU A 503 -27.12 -17.38 4.27
C GLU A 503 -26.97 -18.58 3.32
N ILE A 504 -27.67 -18.60 2.16
CA ILE A 504 -27.44 -19.59 1.09
C ILE A 504 -25.99 -19.54 0.59
N LYS A 505 -25.46 -18.34 0.30
CA LYS A 505 -24.05 -18.14 -0.07
C LYS A 505 -23.11 -18.63 1.03
N LYS A 506 -23.35 -18.28 2.29
CA LYS A 506 -22.52 -18.65 3.43
C LYS A 506 -22.50 -20.16 3.69
N GLN A 507 -23.63 -20.85 3.52
CA GLN A 507 -23.71 -22.31 3.59
C GLN A 507 -22.93 -22.95 2.43
N ALA A 508 -23.14 -22.46 1.21
CA ALA A 508 -22.39 -22.91 0.04
C ALA A 508 -20.87 -22.71 0.18
N TYR A 509 -20.42 -21.53 0.63
CA TYR A 509 -19.01 -21.26 0.93
C TYR A 509 -18.46 -22.15 2.06
N SER A 510 -19.27 -22.47 3.08
CA SER A 510 -18.90 -23.40 4.16
C SER A 510 -18.71 -24.83 3.63
N GLU A 511 -19.54 -25.29 2.71
CA GLU A 511 -19.39 -26.60 2.05
C GLU A 511 -18.13 -26.65 1.18
N ILE A 512 -17.91 -25.62 0.35
CA ILE A 512 -16.69 -25.47 -0.47
C ILE A 512 -15.45 -25.42 0.43
N ALA A 513 -15.48 -24.66 1.53
CA ALA A 513 -14.36 -24.55 2.47
C ALA A 513 -14.06 -25.86 3.19
N LYS A 514 -15.07 -26.62 3.64
CA LYS A 514 -14.88 -27.94 4.25
C LYS A 514 -14.21 -28.93 3.29
N ALA A 515 -14.66 -28.96 2.04
CA ALA A 515 -14.06 -29.81 1.02
C ALA A 515 -12.63 -29.36 0.69
N ARG A 516 -12.41 -28.04 0.54
CA ARG A 516 -11.08 -27.45 0.33
C ARG A 516 -10.10 -27.77 1.46
N PHE A 517 -10.51 -27.64 2.73
CA PHE A 517 -9.63 -27.97 3.87
C PHE A 517 -9.30 -29.47 3.95
N ALA A 518 -10.21 -30.35 3.51
CA ALA A 518 -9.96 -31.78 3.45
C ALA A 518 -9.06 -32.21 2.29
N ILE A 519 -9.04 -31.44 1.18
CA ILE A 519 -8.30 -31.75 -0.06
C ILE A 519 -6.94 -31.02 -0.11
N GLU A 520 -6.88 -29.74 0.29
CA GLU A 520 -5.72 -28.85 0.17
C GLU A 520 -5.03 -28.54 1.52
N GLY A 521 -5.63 -28.94 2.65
CA GLY A 521 -5.17 -28.57 3.99
C GLY A 521 -5.65 -27.18 4.46
N ALA A 522 -5.46 -26.91 5.76
CA ALA A 522 -6.00 -25.74 6.45
C ALA A 522 -5.03 -24.53 6.54
N SER A 523 -3.92 -24.54 5.80
CA SER A 523 -2.81 -23.57 5.90
C SER A 523 -2.98 -22.28 5.08
N ASN A 524 -4.17 -22.01 4.55
CA ASN A 524 -4.47 -20.78 3.79
C ASN A 524 -5.04 -19.71 4.73
N TYR A 525 -4.55 -18.46 4.60
CA TYR A 525 -4.93 -17.32 5.43
C TYR A 525 -6.31 -16.72 5.04
N PRO A 526 -7.00 -15.99 5.94
CA PRO A 526 -8.30 -15.38 5.67
C PRO A 526 -8.20 -14.06 4.88
N ASP A 527 -9.33 -13.64 4.28
CA ASP A 527 -9.47 -12.33 3.62
C ASP A 527 -9.35 -11.16 4.62
N ALA A 528 -8.84 -10.01 4.14
CA ALA A 528 -8.62 -8.81 4.95
C ALA A 528 -9.93 -8.09 5.33
N THR A 529 -9.92 -7.41 6.49
CA THR A 529 -11.14 -6.91 7.16
C THR A 529 -11.08 -5.42 7.52
N PHE A 530 -10.75 -4.58 6.54
CA PHE A 530 -10.73 -3.10 6.62
C PHE A 530 -9.47 -2.51 7.31
N THR A 531 -8.34 -2.63 6.61
CA THR A 531 -6.97 -2.43 7.10
C THR A 531 -6.11 -1.64 6.04
N LEU A 532 -5.10 -0.80 6.40
CA LEU A 532 -4.81 0.53 5.73
C LEU A 532 -3.31 1.01 5.66
N ARG A 533 -2.69 1.33 4.47
CA ARG A 533 -1.20 1.65 4.27
C ARG A 533 -0.70 2.57 3.06
N LEU A 534 0.52 3.22 3.11
CA LEU A 534 1.29 4.11 2.10
C LEU A 534 2.81 4.56 2.48
N SER A 535 3.84 4.83 1.60
CA SER A 535 5.36 4.78 1.90
C SER A 535 6.42 5.96 1.94
N TYR A 536 7.51 6.10 1.11
CA TYR A 536 8.83 6.85 1.36
C TYR A 536 9.36 7.98 0.41
N GLY A 537 10.43 8.68 0.84
CA GLY A 537 11.25 9.72 0.15
C GLY A 537 12.52 10.09 0.97
N THR A 538 13.26 11.16 0.65
CA THR A 538 14.49 11.60 1.38
C THR A 538 14.25 11.97 2.86
N VAL A 539 15.23 11.69 3.74
CA VAL A 539 15.22 12.02 5.18
C VAL A 539 15.34 13.53 5.42
N ARG A 540 14.23 14.24 5.21
CA ARG A 540 14.04 15.64 5.61
C ARG A 540 12.56 15.86 5.84
N GLY A 541 12.21 16.75 6.76
CA GLY A 541 10.86 17.24 6.82
C GLY A 541 10.53 18.05 5.56
N TYR A 542 9.30 17.95 5.09
CA TYR A 542 8.80 18.77 3.98
C TYR A 542 7.38 19.26 4.28
N GLU A 543 7.00 20.36 3.66
CA GLU A 543 5.63 20.86 3.76
C GLU A 543 4.78 20.26 2.65
N GLN A 544 3.64 19.69 3.03
CA GLN A 544 2.60 19.23 2.11
C GLN A 544 1.25 19.76 2.57
N ASP A 545 0.53 20.46 1.69
CA ASP A 545 -0.80 21.01 1.96
C ASP A 545 -0.88 21.86 3.24
N GLY A 546 0.16 22.66 3.52
CA GLY A 546 0.27 23.50 4.72
C GLY A 546 0.62 22.74 6.01
N LYS A 547 0.97 21.46 5.94
CA LYS A 547 1.40 20.63 7.07
C LYS A 547 2.87 20.29 6.96
N GLN A 548 3.60 20.49 8.05
CA GLN A 548 4.98 20.04 8.19
C GLN A 548 5.01 18.54 8.50
N ILE A 549 5.60 17.77 7.59
CA ILE A 549 5.86 16.34 7.75
C ILE A 549 7.27 16.19 8.36
N PRO A 550 7.51 15.36 9.39
CA PRO A 550 8.82 15.24 10.04
C PRO A 550 9.82 14.38 9.26
N ALA A 551 11.12 14.65 9.42
CA ALA A 551 12.22 13.95 8.75
C ALA A 551 12.39 12.47 9.13
N PHE A 552 11.80 12.04 10.25
CA PHE A 552 11.92 10.69 10.79
C PHE A 552 10.54 10.12 11.10
N THR A 553 10.39 8.82 10.87
CA THR A 553 9.28 8.00 11.36
C THR A 553 9.67 7.30 12.66
N ASP A 554 8.66 6.88 13.43
CA ASP A 554 8.84 6.19 14.71
C ASP A 554 7.94 4.94 14.83
N PHE A 555 8.13 4.19 15.92
CA PHE A 555 7.30 3.02 16.22
C PHE A 555 5.83 3.37 16.48
N ALA A 556 5.50 4.60 16.90
CA ALA A 556 4.11 4.99 17.13
C ALA A 556 3.35 5.13 15.81
N GLY A 557 3.94 5.77 14.80
CA GLY A 557 3.39 5.83 13.45
C GLY A 557 3.33 4.45 12.76
N LEU A 558 4.29 3.56 13.08
CA LEU A 558 4.24 2.15 12.67
C LEU A 558 2.96 1.47 13.21
N TYR A 559 2.65 1.62 14.50
CA TYR A 559 1.45 1.01 15.10
C TYR A 559 0.14 1.70 14.69
N GLN A 560 0.10 3.02 14.53
CA GLN A 560 -1.12 3.76 14.14
C GLN A 560 -1.73 3.29 12.82
N ARG A 561 -0.88 2.86 11.89
CA ARG A 561 -1.27 2.30 10.61
C ARG A 561 -1.27 0.75 10.63
N PHE A 562 -0.92 0.09 11.74
CA PHE A 562 -0.88 -1.38 11.78
C PHE A 562 -2.30 -1.89 11.90
N THR A 563 -2.67 -2.76 10.95
CA THR A 563 -4.06 -3.06 10.65
C THR A 563 -4.16 -4.47 10.10
#